data_AF-A0A090T5J1-F1
#
_entry.id   AF-A0A090T5J1-F1
#
_cell.length_a   1.000
_cell.length_b   1.000
_cell.length_c   1.000
_cell.angle_alpha   90.00
_cell.angle_beta   90.00
_cell.angle_gamma   90.00
#
_symmetry.space_group_name_H-M   'P 1'
#
loop_
_entity.id
_entity.type
_entity.pdbx_description
1 polymer ?
#
loop_
_entity_poly.entity_id
_entity_poly.type
_entity_poly.pdbx_seq_one_letter_code
_entity_poly.pdbx_strand_id
1 'polypeptide(L)'
;MVDVAKERAKKGTLPDRSAWVGQCQHRKATMLRKTHFTDTPIKPMRVYEEMNQAFGTDTCYVSTIGLSQIAAAQFLHVYKPRHWINCGQAGPLGWTIPAALGVKVADPQRDVVAISGDYDFQFMIEELAVGAQFNLPYIHVVVNNSYLGLIRQAQRQFDIDYCVQLAFENQNSPELEATVSIT
;
A
#
# COMPACT_ATOMS: atom_id res chain seq x y z
N MET A 1 9.50 26.72 10.30
CA MET A 1 10.86 26.30 9.82
C MET A 1 11.19 26.83 8.43
N VAL A 2 10.31 26.70 7.44
CA VAL A 2 10.56 27.23 6.07
C VAL A 2 10.73 28.76 6.08
N ASP A 3 9.93 29.49 6.86
CA ASP A 3 10.03 30.95 6.93
C ASP A 3 11.34 31.43 7.55
N VAL A 4 11.82 30.75 8.60
CA VAL A 4 13.14 30.99 9.19
C VAL A 4 14.26 30.75 8.17
N ALA A 5 14.15 29.71 7.34
CA ALA A 5 15.13 29.46 6.27
C ALA A 5 15.10 30.58 5.20
N LYS A 6 13.91 31.04 4.79
CA LYS A 6 13.76 32.18 3.87
C LYS A 6 14.36 33.47 4.43
N GLU A 7 14.15 33.77 5.71
CA GLU A 7 14.76 34.93 6.36
C GLU A 7 16.28 34.85 6.44
N ARG A 8 16.82 33.68 6.79
CA ARG A 8 18.28 33.46 6.79
C ARG A 8 18.89 33.60 5.40
N ALA A 9 18.19 33.13 4.36
CA ALA A 9 18.59 33.31 2.98
C ALA A 9 18.64 34.81 2.60
N LYS A 10 17.60 35.59 2.92
CA LYS A 10 17.58 37.04 2.72
C LYS A 10 18.73 37.76 3.43
N LYS A 11 19.10 37.29 4.63
CA LYS A 11 20.22 37.82 5.42
C LYS A 11 21.60 37.30 4.97
N GLY A 12 21.70 36.43 3.96
CA GLY A 12 22.97 35.84 3.52
C GLY A 12 23.62 34.89 4.55
N THR A 13 22.88 34.44 5.56
CA THR A 13 23.37 33.60 6.67
C THR A 13 22.95 32.12 6.54
N LEU A 14 22.33 31.76 5.42
CA LEU A 14 21.98 30.39 5.11
C LEU A 14 23.22 29.68 4.54
N PRO A 15 23.72 28.61 5.18
CA PRO A 15 24.86 27.86 4.64
C PRO A 15 24.53 27.26 3.28
N ASP A 16 25.46 27.33 2.33
CA ASP A 16 25.34 26.60 1.08
C ASP A 16 25.42 25.10 1.34
N ARG A 17 24.42 24.37 0.84
CA ARG A 17 24.32 22.92 0.93
C ARG A 17 24.16 22.28 -0.44
N SER A 18 24.46 23.01 -1.51
CA SER A 18 24.24 22.54 -2.90
C SER A 18 24.95 21.23 -3.18
N ALA A 19 26.19 21.05 -2.70
CA ALA A 19 26.92 19.79 -2.83
C ALA A 19 26.20 18.61 -2.14
N TRP A 20 25.68 18.82 -0.93
CA TRP A 20 24.91 17.82 -0.19
C TRP A 20 23.58 17.50 -0.87
N VAL A 21 22.84 18.54 -1.31
CA VAL A 21 21.59 18.39 -2.05
C VAL A 21 21.82 17.61 -3.34
N GLY A 22 22.90 17.89 -4.06
CA GLY A 22 23.29 17.16 -5.27
C GLY A 22 23.54 15.67 -5.00
N GLN A 23 24.23 15.32 -3.92
CA GLN A 23 24.44 13.92 -3.52
C GLN A 23 23.11 13.22 -3.17
N CYS A 24 22.21 13.89 -2.45
CA CYS A 24 20.89 13.37 -2.13
C CYS A 24 20.03 13.14 -3.38
N GLN A 25 20.01 14.10 -4.31
CA GLN A 25 19.30 13.99 -5.57
C GLN A 25 19.86 12.86 -6.45
N HIS A 26 21.19 12.73 -6.51
CA HIS A 26 21.84 11.63 -7.22
C HIS A 26 21.41 10.27 -6.66
N ARG A 27 21.47 10.07 -5.34
CA ARG A 27 21.01 8.81 -4.71
C ARG A 27 19.52 8.55 -4.97
N LYS A 28 18.68 9.58 -4.91
CA LYS A 28 17.24 9.48 -5.21
C LYS A 28 16.99 9.04 -6.65
N ALA A 29 17.84 9.43 -7.60
CA ALA A 29 17.70 9.07 -9.01
C ALA A 29 18.27 7.68 -9.37
N THR A 30 19.26 7.17 -8.61
CA THR A 30 20.00 5.95 -8.98
C THR A 30 19.71 4.73 -8.10
N MET A 31 19.37 4.91 -6.82
CA MET A 31 19.10 3.80 -5.89
C MET A 31 17.62 3.36 -5.94
N LEU A 32 17.10 3.16 -7.17
CA LEU A 32 15.71 2.81 -7.42
C LEU A 32 15.49 1.30 -7.32
N ARG A 33 14.22 0.91 -7.09
CA ARG A 33 13.75 -0.47 -7.17
C ARG A 33 12.92 -0.64 -8.44
N LYS A 34 13.14 -1.74 -9.16
CA LYS A 34 12.38 -2.05 -10.38
C LYS A 34 10.90 -2.26 -10.06
N THR A 35 10.02 -1.67 -10.87
CA THR A 35 8.56 -1.82 -10.78
C THR A 35 7.94 -2.38 -12.05
N HIS A 36 8.54 -2.08 -13.21
CA HIS A 36 8.01 -2.51 -14.50
C HIS A 36 8.36 -3.98 -14.79
N PHE A 37 7.45 -4.87 -14.37
CA PHE A 37 7.49 -6.30 -14.66
C PHE A 37 6.35 -6.68 -15.62
N THR A 38 6.62 -7.62 -16.53
CA THR A 38 5.64 -8.14 -17.50
C THR A 38 5.25 -9.59 -17.21
N ASP A 39 5.69 -10.11 -16.06
CA ASP A 39 5.46 -11.48 -15.60
C ASP A 39 3.97 -11.78 -15.40
N THR A 40 3.60 -13.05 -15.65
CA THR A 40 2.33 -13.64 -15.25
C THR A 40 2.63 -14.90 -14.43
N PRO A 41 2.14 -15.04 -13.17
CA PRO A 41 1.32 -14.08 -12.41
C PRO A 41 2.00 -12.74 -12.11
N ILE A 42 1.19 -11.69 -11.91
CA ILE A 42 1.65 -10.30 -11.73
C ILE A 42 2.58 -10.17 -10.52
N LYS A 43 3.73 -9.51 -10.69
CA LYS A 43 4.58 -9.08 -9.56
C LYS A 43 3.92 -7.90 -8.83
N PRO A 44 3.88 -7.88 -7.49
CA PRO A 44 3.18 -6.84 -6.74
C PRO A 44 3.73 -5.44 -7.00
N MET A 45 5.02 -5.30 -7.29
CA MET A 45 5.63 -4.00 -7.64
C MET A 45 4.99 -3.36 -8.88
N ARG A 46 4.52 -4.17 -9.83
CA ARG A 46 3.83 -3.67 -11.03
C ARG A 46 2.49 -3.03 -10.67
N VAL A 47 1.78 -3.55 -9.67
CA VAL A 47 0.51 -2.98 -9.21
C VAL A 47 0.70 -1.53 -8.76
N TYR A 48 1.72 -1.24 -7.95
CA TYR A 48 1.94 0.12 -7.44
C TYR A 48 2.42 1.10 -8.51
N GLU A 49 3.13 0.62 -9.53
CA GLU A 49 3.44 1.43 -10.71
C GLU A 49 2.16 1.86 -11.44
N GLU A 50 1.25 0.92 -11.70
CA GLU A 50 -0.03 1.21 -12.35
C GLU A 50 -0.90 2.12 -11.48
N MET A 51 -0.91 1.94 -10.16
CA MET A 51 -1.64 2.83 -9.25
C MET A 51 -1.14 4.27 -9.32
N ASN A 52 0.18 4.49 -9.39
CA ASN A 52 0.74 5.84 -9.55
C ASN A 52 0.37 6.48 -10.90
N GLN A 53 0.08 5.69 -11.94
CA GLN A 53 -0.37 6.19 -13.25
C GLN A 53 -1.88 6.43 -13.28
N ALA A 54 -2.66 5.56 -12.63
CA ALA A 54 -4.11 5.59 -12.63
C ALA A 54 -4.69 6.67 -11.70
N PHE A 55 -4.02 6.94 -10.57
CA PHE A 55 -4.55 7.81 -9.53
C PHE A 55 -3.80 9.15 -9.45
N GLY A 56 -4.56 10.24 -9.29
CA GLY A 56 -4.02 11.60 -9.23
C GLY A 56 -3.26 11.91 -7.94
N THR A 57 -2.60 13.07 -7.91
CA THR A 57 -1.79 13.52 -6.75
C THR A 57 -2.61 13.78 -5.49
N ASP A 58 -3.94 13.86 -5.62
CA ASP A 58 -4.89 14.11 -4.54
C ASP A 58 -5.44 12.84 -3.89
N THR A 59 -4.96 11.68 -4.33
CA THR A 59 -5.34 10.38 -3.78
C THR A 59 -4.91 10.25 -2.32
N CYS A 60 -5.80 9.73 -1.48
CA CYS A 60 -5.57 9.39 -0.10
C CYS A 60 -5.48 7.87 0.04
N TYR A 61 -4.29 7.37 0.33
CA TYR A 61 -4.04 5.95 0.50
C TYR A 61 -4.30 5.51 1.95
N VAL A 62 -4.98 4.37 2.09
CA VAL A 62 -5.26 3.74 3.39
C VAL A 62 -4.68 2.33 3.38
N SER A 63 -3.90 1.96 4.39
CA SER A 63 -3.35 0.60 4.50
C SER A 63 -2.98 0.30 5.95
N THR A 64 -2.67 -0.97 6.24
CA THR A 64 -2.39 -1.47 7.58
C THR A 64 -0.99 -2.10 7.68
N ILE A 65 -0.85 -3.36 7.27
CA ILE A 65 0.35 -4.15 7.51
C ILE A 65 0.48 -5.27 6.46
N GLY A 66 1.70 -5.78 6.30
CA GLY A 66 2.02 -6.89 5.41
C GLY A 66 2.87 -6.46 4.23
N LEU A 67 3.22 -7.41 3.35
CA LEU A 67 4.01 -7.10 2.16
C LEU A 67 3.28 -6.14 1.22
N SER A 68 1.94 -6.19 1.19
CA SER A 68 1.10 -5.23 0.46
C SER A 68 1.36 -3.79 0.92
N GLN A 69 1.33 -3.53 2.24
CA GLN A 69 1.57 -2.21 2.81
C GLN A 69 3.04 -1.78 2.68
N ILE A 70 3.99 -2.68 2.94
CA ILE A 70 5.42 -2.38 2.87
C ILE A 70 5.83 -2.01 1.45
N ALA A 71 5.36 -2.76 0.45
CA ALA A 71 5.61 -2.46 -0.94
C ALA A 71 4.88 -1.17 -1.37
N ALA A 72 3.60 -0.99 -1.01
CA ALA A 72 2.88 0.25 -1.25
C ALA A 72 3.64 1.48 -0.72
N ALA A 73 4.14 1.44 0.51
CA ALA A 73 4.89 2.54 1.11
C ALA A 73 6.24 2.83 0.43
N GLN A 74 6.85 1.83 -0.21
CA GLN A 74 8.11 1.99 -0.94
C GLN A 74 7.92 2.51 -2.37
N PHE A 75 6.75 2.26 -2.98
CA PHE A 75 6.53 2.50 -4.42
C PHE A 75 5.48 3.58 -4.72
N LEU A 76 4.46 3.75 -3.88
CA LEU A 76 3.47 4.81 -4.07
C LEU A 76 4.04 6.19 -3.74
N HIS A 77 3.45 7.22 -4.34
CA HIS A 77 3.79 8.61 -4.07
C HIS A 77 2.63 9.35 -3.43
N VAL A 78 2.94 10.13 -2.39
CA VAL A 78 1.97 10.94 -1.65
C VAL A 78 2.45 12.39 -1.63
N TYR A 79 1.55 13.30 -1.99
CA TYR A 79 1.90 14.70 -2.25
C TYR A 79 1.31 15.68 -1.23
N LYS A 80 0.44 15.19 -0.32
CA LYS A 80 -0.27 16.01 0.66
C LYS A 80 -0.20 15.41 2.07
N PRO A 81 -0.22 16.23 3.14
CA PRO A 81 -0.33 15.72 4.50
C PRO A 81 -1.67 15.00 4.67
N ARG A 82 -1.70 13.93 5.48
CA ARG A 82 -2.92 13.11 5.73
C ARG A 82 -3.47 12.41 4.48
N HIS A 83 -2.62 12.14 3.48
CA HIS A 83 -2.94 11.29 2.31
C HIS A 83 -2.26 9.92 2.38
N TRP A 84 -1.58 9.62 3.49
CA TRP A 84 -1.13 8.29 3.86
C TRP A 84 -1.69 7.98 5.25
N ILE A 85 -2.76 7.21 5.30
CA ILE A 85 -3.48 6.85 6.51
C ILE A 85 -3.10 5.41 6.86
N ASN A 86 -2.27 5.26 7.90
CA ASN A 86 -1.66 3.98 8.25
C ASN A 86 -1.51 3.84 9.77
N CYS A 87 -1.84 2.66 10.30
CA CYS A 87 -1.76 2.32 11.73
C CYS A 87 -0.38 1.75 12.11
N GLY A 88 0.69 2.41 11.67
CA GLY A 88 2.04 1.84 11.59
C GLY A 88 2.73 1.40 12.88
N GLN A 89 2.24 1.79 14.06
CA GLN A 89 2.82 1.34 15.34
C GLN A 89 2.25 0.00 15.81
N ALA A 90 0.93 -0.21 15.65
CA ALA A 90 0.25 -1.41 16.15
C ALA A 90 0.02 -2.43 15.04
N GLY A 91 -0.32 -1.98 13.83
CA GLY A 91 -0.61 -2.82 12.67
C GLY A 91 -1.64 -3.93 12.88
N PRO A 92 -2.84 -3.66 13.45
CA PRO A 92 -3.88 -4.68 13.61
C PRO A 92 -4.51 -5.05 12.27
N LEU A 93 -4.42 -6.33 11.88
CA LEU A 93 -5.08 -6.87 10.68
C LEU A 93 -6.59 -6.58 10.67
N GLY A 94 -7.14 -6.28 9.50
CA GLY A 94 -8.54 -5.90 9.30
C GLY A 94 -8.78 -4.40 9.28
N TRP A 95 -7.85 -3.59 9.81
CA TRP A 95 -8.06 -2.16 10.04
C TRP A 95 -8.34 -1.36 8.76
N THR A 96 -7.90 -1.84 7.61
CA THR A 96 -7.93 -1.11 6.33
C THR A 96 -9.34 -0.74 5.87
N ILE A 97 -10.31 -1.68 5.92
CA ILE A 97 -11.70 -1.44 5.45
C ILE A 97 -12.39 -0.38 6.32
N PRO A 98 -12.56 -0.56 7.65
CA PRO A 98 -13.25 0.43 8.47
C PRO A 98 -12.51 1.77 8.52
N ALA A 99 -11.17 1.79 8.41
CA ALA A 99 -10.42 3.05 8.32
C ALA A 99 -10.72 3.80 7.02
N ALA A 100 -10.78 3.12 5.88
CA ALA A 100 -11.14 3.74 4.60
C ALA A 100 -12.54 4.34 4.63
N LEU A 101 -13.51 3.61 5.22
CA LEU A 101 -14.86 4.12 5.45
C LEU A 101 -14.84 5.35 6.37
N GLY A 102 -14.09 5.30 7.47
CA GLY A 102 -13.94 6.44 8.39
C GLY A 102 -13.37 7.69 7.72
N VAL A 103 -12.36 7.54 6.85
CA VAL A 103 -11.83 8.66 6.04
C VAL A 103 -12.91 9.20 5.12
N LYS A 104 -13.69 8.34 4.47
CA LYS A 104 -14.75 8.76 3.55
C LYS A 104 -15.90 9.48 4.27
N VAL A 105 -16.23 9.07 5.49
CA VAL A 105 -17.19 9.78 6.34
C VAL A 105 -16.65 11.15 6.77
N ALA A 106 -15.37 11.22 7.14
CA ALA A 106 -14.75 12.47 7.57
C ALA A 106 -14.61 13.50 6.43
N ASP A 107 -14.41 13.02 5.19
CA ASP A 107 -14.34 13.85 3.99
C ASP A 107 -14.96 13.11 2.78
N PRO A 108 -16.26 13.32 2.51
CA PRO A 108 -16.97 12.66 1.41
C PRO A 108 -16.42 13.00 0.02
N GLN A 109 -15.66 14.08 -0.13
CA GLN A 109 -15.03 14.47 -1.40
C GLN A 109 -13.63 13.88 -1.57
N ARG A 110 -13.10 13.18 -0.56
CA ARG A 110 -11.78 12.56 -0.66
C ARG A 110 -11.77 11.39 -1.64
N ASP A 111 -10.77 11.37 -2.51
CA ASP A 111 -10.42 10.21 -3.34
C ASP A 111 -9.68 9.18 -2.48
N VAL A 112 -10.41 8.19 -1.97
CA VAL A 112 -9.87 7.16 -1.07
C VAL A 112 -9.54 5.89 -1.85
N VAL A 113 -8.30 5.45 -1.75
CA VAL A 113 -7.82 4.18 -2.31
C VAL A 113 -7.18 3.35 -1.19
N ALA A 114 -7.79 2.23 -0.85
CA ALA A 114 -7.29 1.31 0.16
C ALA A 114 -6.40 0.22 -0.46
N ILE A 115 -5.40 -0.23 0.29
CA ILE A 115 -4.51 -1.33 -0.10
C ILE A 115 -4.46 -2.38 1.02
N SER A 116 -4.86 -3.60 0.68
CA SER A 116 -4.79 -4.76 1.57
C SER A 116 -4.06 -5.92 0.92
N GLY A 117 -3.48 -6.78 1.76
CA GLY A 117 -3.26 -8.18 1.39
C GLY A 117 -4.57 -8.96 1.59
N ASP A 118 -4.68 -10.14 1.01
CA ASP A 118 -5.84 -11.03 1.15
C ASP A 118 -6.18 -11.32 2.62
N TYR A 119 -5.20 -11.60 3.47
CA TYR A 119 -5.46 -11.88 4.88
C TYR A 119 -5.94 -10.66 5.68
N ASP A 120 -5.36 -9.49 5.41
CA ASP A 120 -5.81 -8.23 6.02
C ASP A 120 -7.25 -7.90 5.61
N PHE A 121 -7.59 -8.13 4.34
CA PHE A 121 -8.92 -7.89 3.81
C PHE A 121 -9.99 -8.80 4.45
N GLN A 122 -9.65 -10.07 4.68
CA GLN A 122 -10.57 -11.07 5.23
C GLN A 122 -10.94 -10.82 6.70
N PHE A 123 -10.10 -10.15 7.48
CA PHE A 123 -10.28 -9.99 8.93
C PHE A 123 -11.58 -9.28 9.32
N MET A 124 -12.00 -8.28 8.55
CA MET A 124 -13.22 -7.49 8.78
C MET A 124 -13.92 -7.19 7.45
N ILE A 125 -14.03 -8.21 6.58
CA ILE A 125 -14.60 -8.08 5.23
C ILE A 125 -16.09 -7.70 5.28
N GLU A 126 -16.79 -8.06 6.34
CA GLU A 126 -18.19 -7.73 6.59
C GLU A 126 -18.46 -6.22 6.64
N GLU A 127 -17.46 -5.41 6.97
CA GLU A 127 -17.58 -3.94 7.00
C GLU A 127 -17.83 -3.34 5.60
N LEU A 128 -17.62 -4.10 4.52
CA LEU A 128 -18.09 -3.70 3.19
C LEU A 128 -19.61 -3.47 3.15
N ALA A 129 -20.39 -4.21 3.96
CA ALA A 129 -21.83 -4.03 4.08
C ALA A 129 -22.18 -2.66 4.67
N VAL A 130 -21.37 -2.15 5.61
CA VAL A 130 -21.51 -0.79 6.17
C VAL A 130 -21.27 0.23 5.05
N GLY A 131 -20.20 0.07 4.27
CA GLY A 131 -19.91 0.93 3.12
C GLY A 131 -21.06 0.98 2.11
N ALA A 132 -21.68 -0.17 1.83
CA ALA A 132 -22.84 -0.26 0.95
C ALA A 132 -24.10 0.40 1.56
N GLN A 133 -24.40 0.10 2.83
CA GLN A 133 -25.58 0.61 3.54
C GLN A 133 -25.61 2.14 3.60
N PHE A 134 -24.44 2.78 3.80
CA PHE A 134 -24.33 4.22 3.98
C PHE A 134 -23.80 4.95 2.73
N ASN A 135 -23.70 4.26 1.58
CA ASN A 135 -23.24 4.82 0.32
C ASN A 135 -21.89 5.55 0.43
N LEU A 136 -20.87 4.86 0.97
CA LEU A 136 -19.52 5.40 1.19
C LEU A 136 -18.53 4.86 0.13
N PRO A 137 -18.46 5.46 -1.07
CA PRO A 137 -17.65 4.91 -2.16
C PRO A 137 -16.16 5.16 -1.93
N TYR A 138 -15.36 4.13 -2.17
CA TYR A 138 -13.90 4.18 -2.25
C TYR A 138 -13.41 3.01 -3.14
N ILE A 139 -12.14 3.03 -3.54
CA ILE A 139 -11.52 1.92 -4.29
C ILE A 139 -10.70 1.06 -3.35
N HIS A 140 -10.86 -0.26 -3.41
CA HIS A 140 -10.06 -1.21 -2.63
C HIS A 140 -9.20 -2.08 -3.54
N VAL A 141 -7.87 -1.95 -3.43
CA VAL A 141 -6.90 -2.79 -4.15
C VAL A 141 -6.45 -3.92 -3.23
N VAL A 142 -6.90 -5.14 -3.51
CA VAL A 142 -6.48 -6.34 -2.78
C VAL A 142 -5.38 -7.05 -3.58
N VAL A 143 -4.17 -7.06 -3.05
CA VAL A 143 -3.03 -7.78 -3.64
C VAL A 143 -3.04 -9.21 -3.08
N ASN A 144 -3.83 -10.07 -3.72
CA ASN A 144 -4.01 -11.47 -3.30
C ASN A 144 -2.84 -12.32 -3.78
N ASN A 145 -2.08 -12.87 -2.83
CA ASN A 145 -1.07 -13.90 -3.12
C ASN A 145 -1.40 -15.24 -2.46
N SER A 146 -2.56 -15.37 -1.80
CA SER A 146 -3.00 -16.56 -1.07
C SER A 146 -2.00 -17.01 0.00
N TYR A 147 -1.34 -16.07 0.67
CA TYR A 147 -0.33 -16.31 1.69
C TYR A 147 -0.33 -15.25 2.79
N LEU A 148 0.08 -15.66 3.99
CA LEU A 148 0.61 -14.78 5.04
C LEU A 148 2.01 -14.26 4.64
N GLY A 149 2.08 -13.46 3.57
CA GLY A 149 3.33 -13.17 2.87
C GLY A 149 4.46 -12.62 3.74
N LEU A 150 4.16 -11.70 4.67
CA LEU A 150 5.17 -11.13 5.57
C LEU A 150 5.71 -12.16 6.56
N ILE A 151 4.81 -12.99 7.11
CA ILE A 151 5.17 -14.04 8.06
C ILE A 151 6.01 -15.11 7.34
N ARG A 152 5.57 -15.53 6.16
CA ARG A 152 6.31 -16.44 5.30
C ARG A 152 7.72 -15.92 5.00
N GLN A 153 7.86 -14.65 4.61
CA GLN A 153 9.17 -14.07 4.32
C GLN A 153 10.11 -14.12 5.53
N ALA A 154 9.61 -13.83 6.73
CA ALA A 154 10.40 -13.90 7.96
C ALA A 154 10.79 -15.35 8.33
N GLN A 155 9.87 -16.31 8.15
CA GLN A 155 10.09 -17.72 8.48
C GLN A 155 11.06 -18.43 7.53
N ARG A 156 11.11 -18.02 6.26
CA ARG A 156 12.00 -18.64 5.24
C ARG A 156 13.48 -18.59 5.59
N GLN A 157 13.92 -17.64 6.41
CA GLN A 157 15.33 -17.56 6.85
C GLN A 157 15.70 -18.61 7.90
N PHE A 158 14.69 -19.28 8.47
CA PHE A 158 14.84 -20.28 9.54
C PHE A 158 14.30 -21.65 9.12
N ASP A 159 13.89 -21.83 7.87
CA ASP A 159 13.29 -23.07 7.35
C ASP A 159 12.05 -23.55 8.14
N ILE A 160 11.22 -22.59 8.58
CA ILE A 160 10.00 -22.84 9.37
C ILE A 160 8.71 -22.29 8.72
N ASP A 161 8.65 -22.14 7.41
CA ASP A 161 7.49 -21.56 6.71
C ASP A 161 6.31 -22.54 6.52
N TYR A 162 5.92 -23.22 7.60
CA TYR A 162 4.76 -24.09 7.67
C TYR A 162 3.47 -23.29 7.98
N CYS A 163 2.32 -23.74 7.47
CA CYS A 163 0.99 -23.19 7.79
C CYS A 163 0.80 -21.68 7.47
N VAL A 164 1.45 -21.19 6.42
CA VAL A 164 1.34 -19.78 5.97
C VAL A 164 0.60 -19.61 4.64
N GLN A 165 0.18 -20.70 4.02
CA GLN A 165 -0.63 -20.69 2.79
C GLN A 165 -2.11 -20.54 3.15
N LEU A 166 -2.82 -19.72 2.38
CA LEU A 166 -4.25 -19.45 2.53
C LEU A 166 -5.09 -20.02 1.40
N ALA A 167 -4.45 -20.54 0.34
CA ALA A 167 -5.17 -21.22 -0.72
C ALA A 167 -5.87 -22.48 -0.19
N PHE A 168 -7.11 -22.69 -0.62
CA PHE A 168 -7.93 -23.84 -0.30
C PHE A 168 -8.67 -24.31 -1.55
N GLU A 169 -8.99 -25.59 -1.61
CA GLU A 169 -9.91 -26.14 -2.61
C GLU A 169 -11.35 -25.79 -2.22
N ASN A 170 -12.08 -25.15 -3.13
CA ASN A 170 -13.45 -24.75 -2.85
C ASN A 170 -14.42 -25.87 -3.20
N GLN A 171 -14.66 -26.75 -2.23
CA GLN A 171 -15.58 -27.88 -2.40
C GLN A 171 -17.03 -27.48 -2.72
N ASN A 172 -17.41 -26.23 -2.42
CA ASN A 172 -18.76 -25.72 -2.70
C ASN A 172 -18.88 -25.07 -4.08
N SER A 173 -17.77 -24.88 -4.80
CA SER A 173 -17.73 -24.31 -6.15
C SER A 173 -16.61 -24.94 -6.99
N PRO A 174 -16.63 -26.27 -7.20
CA PRO A 174 -15.57 -27.00 -7.90
C PRO A 174 -15.38 -26.53 -9.35
N GLU A 175 -16.40 -25.92 -9.96
CA GLU A 175 -16.34 -25.32 -11.29
C GLU A 175 -15.31 -24.17 -11.40
N LEU A 176 -14.98 -23.52 -10.28
CA LEU A 176 -13.98 -22.44 -10.26
C LEU A 176 -12.54 -22.98 -10.38
N GLU A 177 -12.30 -24.24 -10.04
CA GLU A 177 -10.98 -24.88 -10.11
C GLU A 177 -10.59 -25.29 -11.54
N ALA A 178 -11.58 -25.55 -12.40
CA ALA A 178 -11.35 -25.93 -13.80
C ALA A 178 -10.66 -24.83 -14.64
N THR A 179 -10.54 -23.61 -14.12
CA THR A 179 -9.97 -22.46 -14.83
C THR A 179 -8.55 -22.10 -14.40
N VAL A 180 -8.00 -22.75 -13.37
CA VAL A 180 -6.69 -22.42 -12.80
C VAL A 180 -5.80 -23.67 -12.73
N SER A 181 -5.47 -24.23 -13.90
CA SER A 181 -4.30 -25.12 -14.01
C SER A 181 -3.04 -24.28 -13.91
N ILE A 182 -2.43 -24.24 -12.72
CA ILE A 182 -1.06 -23.75 -12.54
C ILE A 182 -0.13 -24.93 -12.87
N THR A 183 0.16 -25.12 -14.16
CA THR A 183 1.41 -25.75 -14.61
C THR A 183 2.48 -24.69 -14.80
#